data_AF-A0A929WI83-F1
#
_entry.id   AF-A0A929WI83-F1
#
_cell.length_a   1.000
_cell.length_b   1.000
_cell.length_c   1.000
_cell.angle_alpha   90.00
_cell.angle_beta   90.00
_cell.angle_gamma   90.00
#
_symmetry.space_group_name_H-M   'P 1'
#
loop_
_entity.id
_entity.type
_entity.pdbx_description
1 polymer ?
#
loop_
_entity_poly.entity_id
_entity_poly.type
_entity_poly.pdbx_seq_one_letter_code
_entity_poly.pdbx_strand_id
1 'polypeptide(L)'
;MKSLRRFLFMLLLIPLLTGCSAVRFVPKGRSMLTRVQVTSNNPQVAAADYRNYVRQEANSRWLSTLKVPLGIYCLSGTDEHNALNRIVHRIGEAPVIYNDTLTGYSMAALRMALQSKGYLQARVDTTLTQKQRRVALTYRLLPGNRSYVHELRREFDNDTVRRLIMADSSNSKLYKGMPLDLALLGEERTRIVHRLQNNGYMNANNEYVSFVADTLPLSQAVRLTLRVQAPRGVDRRMAYQVYRIGRVSLTELNTEEAPTDSSFYRNITFEAAGHTRINRHTYVRNLFVLPDSLYRDVATQYTYQNLNALAAVNYSNIHYAQPAPGDSTVNVHLLVQLNKPNGISFDLEGTNTAGDFGGAATLTYTQRNLFRGAESFFLKFRGAYEAIRRLEGYRNQNYTEYGVEATLRFPTLPISPGERNLRTYKGSTDFSVMYNSQNRPEFYRRVLTGTWSVDWNRHARPNLRHHLDIVSLNYVFMPWISDTFRRTYLEGDNPRYAVLRYSYENIFIMRAAYGFVY
;
A
#
# COMPACT_ATOMS: atom_id res chain seq x y z
N MET A 1 -43.91 -1.79 -27.42
CA MET A 1 -43.41 -1.56 -28.81
C MET A 1 -42.34 -0.45 -28.93
N LYS A 2 -42.45 0.69 -28.22
CA LYS A 2 -41.44 1.77 -28.30
C LYS A 2 -40.06 1.43 -27.68
N SER A 3 -40.00 0.60 -26.62
CA SER A 3 -38.73 0.14 -26.02
C SER A 3 -37.99 -0.86 -26.89
N LEU A 4 -38.72 -1.80 -27.50
CA LEU A 4 -38.17 -2.79 -28.44
C LEU A 4 -37.56 -2.12 -29.67
N ARG A 5 -38.18 -1.05 -30.18
CA ARG A 5 -37.69 -0.26 -31.31
C ARG A 5 -36.42 0.54 -30.96
N ARG A 6 -36.27 1.03 -29.72
CA ARG A 6 -35.04 1.66 -29.20
C ARG A 6 -33.92 0.64 -28.99
N PHE A 7 -34.25 -0.56 -28.52
CA PHE A 7 -33.30 -1.66 -28.37
C PHE A 7 -32.81 -2.16 -29.74
N LEU A 8 -33.71 -2.27 -30.73
CA LEU A 8 -33.36 -2.61 -32.11
C LEU A 8 -32.48 -1.54 -32.76
N PHE A 9 -32.74 -0.25 -32.50
CA PHE A 9 -31.91 0.87 -32.99
C PHE A 9 -30.52 0.87 -32.36
N MET A 10 -30.41 0.61 -31.05
CA MET A 10 -29.13 0.42 -30.37
C MET A 10 -28.39 -0.81 -30.91
N LEU A 11 -29.09 -1.92 -31.18
CA LEU A 11 -28.49 -3.12 -31.79
C LEU A 11 -28.00 -2.87 -33.23
N LEU A 12 -28.70 -2.02 -33.99
CA LEU A 12 -28.32 -1.61 -35.35
C LEU A 12 -27.15 -0.61 -35.40
N LEU A 13 -26.92 0.15 -34.33
CA LEU A 13 -25.77 1.07 -34.21
C LEU A 13 -24.44 0.34 -33.91
N ILE A 14 -24.50 -0.84 -33.27
CA ILE A 14 -23.32 -1.64 -32.94
C ILE A 14 -22.49 -2.04 -34.19
N PRO A 15 -23.07 -2.49 -35.32
CA PRO A 15 -22.29 -2.77 -36.53
C PRO A 15 -21.73 -1.51 -37.22
N LEU A 16 -22.36 -0.34 -37.09
CA LEU A 16 -21.81 0.93 -37.62
C LEU A 16 -20.50 1.35 -36.94
N LEU A 17 -20.31 0.98 -35.67
CA LEU A 17 -19.05 1.19 -34.93
C LEU A 17 -17.90 0.27 -35.40
N THR A 18 -18.18 -0.76 -36.21
CA THR A 18 -17.16 -1.69 -36.74
C THR A 18 -16.64 -1.32 -38.14
N GLY A 19 -17.32 -0.39 -38.83
CA GLY A 19 -17.03 0.00 -40.21
C GLY A 19 -16.00 1.13 -40.39
N CYS A 20 -15.68 1.93 -39.35
CA CYS A 20 -14.68 2.98 -39.48
C CYS A 20 -13.25 2.40 -39.41
N SER A 21 -12.56 2.41 -40.54
CA SER A 21 -11.16 2.00 -40.60
C SER A 21 -10.26 3.04 -39.91
N ALA A 22 -9.84 2.74 -38.67
CA ALA A 22 -8.85 3.52 -37.91
C ALA A 22 -7.55 3.84 -38.70
N VAL A 23 -7.28 3.08 -39.77
CA VAL A 23 -6.17 3.28 -40.71
C VAL A 23 -6.23 4.64 -41.44
N ARG A 24 -7.41 5.27 -41.54
CA ARG A 24 -7.56 6.61 -42.16
C ARG A 24 -6.78 7.69 -41.42
N PHE A 25 -6.65 7.58 -40.09
CA PHE A 25 -5.91 8.54 -39.27
C PHE A 25 -4.42 8.22 -39.15
N VAL A 26 -3.95 7.17 -39.80
CA VAL A 26 -2.54 6.80 -39.82
C VAL A 26 -1.86 7.51 -41.00
N PRO A 27 -0.70 8.15 -40.82
CA PRO A 27 0.05 8.81 -41.91
C PRO A 27 0.46 7.84 -43.03
N LYS A 28 0.44 8.30 -44.29
CA LYS A 28 0.87 7.48 -45.46
C LYS A 28 2.26 6.89 -45.22
N GLY A 29 2.47 5.64 -45.62
CA GLY A 29 3.72 4.90 -45.39
C GLY A 29 3.89 4.32 -43.98
N ARG A 30 3.01 4.64 -43.01
CA ARG A 30 3.03 4.04 -41.67
C ARG A 30 1.91 3.03 -41.45
N SER A 31 2.16 2.13 -40.51
CA SER A 31 1.26 1.05 -40.11
C SER A 31 0.78 1.20 -38.67
N MET A 32 -0.49 0.86 -38.45
CA MET A 32 -1.11 0.84 -37.13
C MET A 32 -0.71 -0.41 -36.36
N LEU A 33 -0.31 -0.25 -35.10
CA LEU A 33 -0.10 -1.35 -34.17
C LEU A 33 -1.45 -1.86 -33.64
N THR A 34 -1.81 -3.07 -34.02
CA THR A 34 -3.15 -3.61 -33.72
C THR A 34 -3.15 -4.58 -32.55
N ARG A 35 -2.02 -5.23 -32.30
CA ARG A 35 -1.85 -6.27 -31.29
C ARG A 35 -0.38 -6.39 -30.91
N VAL A 36 -0.13 -6.57 -29.62
CA VAL A 36 1.17 -6.91 -29.06
C VAL A 36 1.01 -8.18 -28.24
N GLN A 37 1.87 -9.17 -28.48
CA GLN A 37 1.87 -10.44 -27.76
C GLN A 37 3.28 -10.77 -27.31
N VAL A 38 3.40 -11.40 -26.15
CA VAL A 38 4.64 -12.00 -25.65
C VAL A 38 4.39 -13.50 -25.52
N THR A 39 5.26 -14.31 -26.10
CA THR A 39 5.19 -15.78 -26.03
C THR A 39 6.54 -16.32 -25.58
N SER A 40 6.55 -17.50 -24.97
CA SER A 40 7.79 -18.18 -24.56
C SER A 40 7.85 -19.55 -25.22
N ASN A 41 9.03 -19.94 -25.68
CA ASN A 41 9.27 -21.31 -26.16
C ASN A 41 9.61 -22.29 -25.02
N ASN A 42 9.74 -21.79 -23.78
CA ASN A 42 10.00 -22.61 -22.59
C ASN A 42 8.78 -22.52 -21.64
N PRO A 43 8.09 -23.64 -21.35
CA PRO A 43 6.94 -23.66 -20.45
C PRO A 43 7.23 -23.19 -19.01
N GLN A 44 8.48 -23.30 -18.54
CA GLN A 44 8.89 -22.84 -17.21
C GLN A 44 9.02 -21.31 -17.11
N VAL A 45 8.95 -20.60 -18.25
CA VAL A 45 9.03 -19.15 -18.32
C VAL A 45 7.68 -18.62 -18.77
N ALA A 46 6.88 -18.17 -17.82
CA ALA A 46 5.57 -17.59 -18.09
C ALA A 46 5.72 -16.24 -18.78
N ALA A 47 5.21 -16.13 -20.02
CA ALA A 47 5.33 -14.89 -20.80
C ALA A 47 4.63 -13.69 -20.16
N ALA A 48 3.61 -13.93 -19.33
CA ALA A 48 2.88 -12.89 -18.60
C ALA A 48 3.79 -12.10 -17.66
N ASP A 49 4.74 -12.75 -16.99
CA ASP A 49 5.67 -12.14 -16.03
C ASP A 49 6.57 -11.09 -16.70
N TYR A 50 6.74 -11.18 -18.02
CA TYR A 50 7.62 -10.31 -18.79
C TYR A 50 6.88 -9.18 -19.52
N ARG A 51 5.56 -9.13 -19.45
CA ARG A 51 4.77 -8.14 -20.21
C ARG A 51 5.10 -6.70 -19.84
N ASN A 52 5.41 -6.43 -18.58
CA ASN A 52 5.75 -5.08 -18.08
C ASN A 52 7.06 -4.51 -18.64
N TYR A 53 7.89 -5.33 -19.30
CA TYR A 53 9.12 -4.85 -19.97
C TYR A 53 8.87 -4.37 -21.41
N VAL A 54 7.66 -4.54 -21.94
CA VAL A 54 7.29 -4.08 -23.28
C VAL A 54 6.93 -2.60 -23.25
N ARG A 55 7.56 -1.80 -24.12
CA ARG A 55 7.44 -0.33 -24.12
C ARG A 55 6.37 0.23 -25.05
N GLN A 56 5.79 -0.59 -25.92
CA GLN A 56 4.69 -0.20 -26.79
C GLN A 56 3.53 -1.17 -26.65
N GLU A 57 2.34 -0.65 -26.43
CA GLU A 57 1.11 -1.45 -26.42
C GLU A 57 0.20 -1.00 -27.56
N ALA A 58 -0.65 -1.92 -28.03
CA ALA A 58 -1.73 -1.55 -28.93
C ALA A 58 -2.83 -0.80 -28.17
N ASN A 59 -3.72 -0.13 -28.90
CA ASN A 59 -4.84 0.58 -28.30
C ASN A 59 -5.63 -0.27 -27.28
N SER A 60 -6.10 0.40 -26.23
CA SER A 60 -6.82 -0.19 -25.12
C SER A 60 -8.08 -0.96 -25.56
N ARG A 61 -8.42 -2.00 -24.80
CA ARG A 61 -9.61 -2.82 -25.04
C ARG A 61 -10.46 -2.86 -23.79
N TRP A 62 -11.73 -2.54 -23.94
CA TRP A 62 -12.75 -2.81 -22.93
C TRP A 62 -13.16 -4.28 -23.00
N LEU A 63 -13.31 -4.93 -21.84
CA LEU A 63 -13.66 -6.35 -21.71
C LEU A 63 -12.75 -7.27 -22.55
N SER A 64 -11.47 -6.89 -22.71
CA SER A 64 -10.44 -7.59 -23.49
C SER A 64 -10.69 -7.76 -25.00
N THR A 65 -11.87 -7.34 -25.50
CA THR A 65 -12.34 -7.61 -26.86
C THR A 65 -12.64 -6.34 -27.65
N LEU A 66 -13.26 -5.34 -27.04
CA LEU A 66 -13.80 -4.16 -27.74
C LEU A 66 -12.85 -2.96 -27.65
N LYS A 67 -12.38 -2.44 -28.80
CA LYS A 67 -11.56 -1.21 -28.86
C LYS A 67 -12.43 0.06 -28.84
N VAL A 68 -13.25 0.22 -27.80
CA VAL A 68 -14.24 1.31 -27.69
C VAL A 68 -13.58 2.71 -27.73
N PRO A 69 -12.49 2.99 -26.99
CA PRO A 69 -11.83 4.31 -27.04
C PRO A 69 -11.31 4.67 -28.44
N LEU A 70 -10.73 3.70 -29.15
CA LEU A 70 -10.32 3.87 -30.54
C LEU A 70 -11.52 4.09 -31.47
N GLY A 71 -12.62 3.37 -31.24
CA GLY A 71 -13.87 3.54 -31.98
C GLY A 71 -14.42 4.96 -31.85
N ILE A 72 -14.44 5.51 -30.63
CA ILE A 72 -14.85 6.90 -30.35
C ILE A 72 -13.96 7.88 -31.13
N TYR A 73 -12.64 7.70 -31.09
CA TYR A 73 -11.71 8.53 -31.86
C TYR A 73 -11.99 8.46 -33.38
N CYS A 74 -12.42 7.31 -33.90
CA CYS A 74 -12.70 7.13 -35.31
C CYS A 74 -14.07 7.69 -35.77
N LEU A 75 -14.91 8.15 -34.83
CA LEU A 75 -16.20 8.79 -35.14
C LEU A 75 -16.05 10.27 -35.52
N SER A 76 -14.93 10.92 -35.20
CA SER A 76 -14.69 12.32 -35.56
C SER A 76 -14.16 12.48 -36.99
N GLY A 77 -14.32 13.70 -37.54
CA GLY A 77 -13.66 14.10 -38.78
C GLY A 77 -12.14 14.26 -38.60
N THR A 78 -11.41 14.37 -39.71
CA THR A 78 -9.95 14.61 -39.73
C THR A 78 -9.55 16.08 -39.57
N ASP A 79 -10.52 16.97 -39.38
CA ASP A 79 -10.33 18.42 -39.28
C ASP A 79 -10.29 18.86 -37.82
N GLU A 80 -9.13 19.32 -37.36
CA GLU A 80 -8.86 19.73 -35.97
C GLU A 80 -9.47 21.09 -35.61
N HIS A 81 -9.92 21.88 -36.60
CA HIS A 81 -10.53 23.19 -36.36
C HIS A 81 -11.97 23.12 -35.84
N ASN A 82 -12.63 21.96 -35.92
CA ASN A 82 -13.99 21.77 -35.42
C ASN A 82 -14.00 21.46 -33.91
N ALA A 83 -14.75 22.24 -33.11
CA ALA A 83 -14.88 22.06 -31.67
C ALA A 83 -15.45 20.69 -31.27
N LEU A 84 -16.34 20.12 -32.08
CA LEU A 84 -16.92 18.80 -31.84
C LEU A 84 -15.89 17.68 -32.01
N ASN A 85 -15.00 17.79 -33.01
CA ASN A 85 -13.91 16.83 -33.24
C ASN A 85 -12.88 16.87 -32.09
N ARG A 86 -12.56 18.05 -31.56
CA ARG A 86 -11.68 18.19 -30.39
C ARG A 86 -12.23 17.48 -29.15
N ILE A 87 -13.53 17.58 -28.90
CA ILE A 87 -14.17 16.88 -27.77
C ILE A 87 -14.08 15.36 -27.95
N VAL A 88 -14.38 14.86 -29.16
CA VAL A 88 -14.33 13.42 -29.47
C VAL A 88 -12.90 12.86 -29.41
N HIS A 89 -11.90 13.59 -29.92
CA HIS A 89 -10.49 13.21 -29.82
C HIS A 89 -9.98 13.22 -28.38
N ARG A 90 -10.54 14.06 -27.50
CA ARG A 90 -10.19 14.10 -26.07
C ARG A 90 -10.79 12.92 -25.29
N ILE A 91 -11.91 12.36 -25.76
CA ILE A 91 -12.59 11.23 -25.13
C ILE A 91 -12.08 9.88 -25.69
N GLY A 92 -11.67 9.85 -26.96
CA GLY A 92 -11.17 8.65 -27.64
C GLY A 92 -9.64 8.50 -27.61
N GLU A 93 -9.14 7.35 -28.09
CA GLU A 93 -7.72 7.03 -28.18
C GLU A 93 -7.27 7.01 -29.65
N ALA A 94 -6.24 7.80 -30.01
CA ALA A 94 -5.70 7.82 -31.38
C ALA A 94 -5.08 6.46 -31.77
N PRO A 95 -5.12 6.05 -33.06
CA PRO A 95 -4.50 4.80 -33.47
C PRO A 95 -3.00 4.78 -33.17
N VAL A 96 -2.54 3.78 -32.42
CA VAL A 96 -1.11 3.63 -32.12
C VAL A 96 -0.36 3.27 -33.40
N ILE A 97 0.70 4.02 -33.69
CA ILE A 97 1.57 3.78 -34.84
C ILE A 97 2.71 2.86 -34.41
N TYR A 98 3.01 1.85 -35.22
CA TYR A 98 4.15 0.95 -34.97
C TYR A 98 5.47 1.74 -34.94
N ASN A 99 6.29 1.48 -33.92
CA ASN A 99 7.60 2.10 -33.75
C ASN A 99 8.68 1.02 -33.57
N ASP A 100 9.59 0.94 -34.54
CA ASP A 100 10.65 -0.06 -34.57
C ASP A 100 11.71 0.14 -33.47
N THR A 101 12.03 1.39 -33.13
CA THR A 101 12.96 1.71 -32.04
C THR A 101 12.42 1.24 -30.68
N LEU A 102 11.11 1.42 -30.44
CA LEU A 102 10.46 0.88 -29.23
C LEU A 102 10.44 -0.65 -29.23
N THR A 103 10.36 -1.29 -30.41
CA THR A 103 10.53 -2.74 -30.55
C THR A 103 11.89 -3.17 -30.03
N GLY A 104 12.97 -2.54 -30.53
CA GLY A 104 14.34 -2.84 -30.12
C GLY A 104 14.58 -2.64 -28.62
N TYR A 105 14.07 -1.54 -28.04
CA TYR A 105 14.17 -1.33 -26.59
C TYR A 105 13.43 -2.39 -25.77
N SER A 106 12.26 -2.84 -26.24
CA SER A 106 11.50 -3.89 -25.58
C SER A 106 12.24 -5.24 -25.65
N MET A 107 12.85 -5.58 -26.80
CA MET A 107 13.67 -6.78 -26.93
C MET A 107 14.85 -6.77 -25.96
N ALA A 108 15.56 -5.64 -25.86
CA ALA A 108 16.68 -5.48 -24.94
C ALA A 108 16.22 -5.64 -23.47
N ALA A 109 15.10 -5.01 -23.09
CA ALA A 109 14.55 -5.09 -21.74
C ALA A 109 14.10 -6.53 -21.39
N LEU A 110 13.37 -7.19 -22.30
CA LEU A 110 12.94 -8.59 -22.14
C LEU A 110 14.14 -9.54 -22.00
N ARG A 111 15.18 -9.35 -22.81
CA ARG A 111 16.42 -10.14 -22.72
C ARG A 111 17.12 -9.92 -21.38
N MET A 112 17.25 -8.68 -20.92
CA MET A 112 17.86 -8.36 -19.62
C MET A 112 17.05 -8.97 -18.46
N ALA A 113 15.72 -8.98 -18.56
CA ALA A 113 14.85 -9.60 -17.57
C ALA A 113 15.02 -11.13 -17.50
N LEU A 114 15.18 -11.80 -18.65
CA LEU A 114 15.51 -13.23 -18.68
C LEU A 114 16.90 -13.50 -18.08
N GLN A 115 17.90 -12.69 -18.46
CA GLN A 115 19.26 -12.81 -17.94
C GLN A 115 19.31 -12.58 -16.43
N SER A 116 18.51 -11.65 -15.88
CA SER A 116 18.43 -11.43 -14.43
C SER A 116 17.89 -12.64 -13.67
N LYS A 117 17.13 -13.52 -14.33
CA LYS A 117 16.65 -14.81 -13.81
C LYS A 117 17.59 -15.99 -14.08
N GLY A 118 18.79 -15.74 -14.60
CA GLY A 118 19.82 -16.75 -14.81
C GLY A 118 19.82 -17.38 -16.20
N TYR A 119 19.00 -16.89 -17.13
CA TYR A 119 19.03 -17.31 -18.53
C TYR A 119 20.07 -16.49 -19.30
N LEU A 120 21.35 -16.73 -19.03
CA LEU A 120 22.46 -15.88 -19.51
C LEU A 120 22.55 -15.81 -21.05
N GLN A 121 22.16 -16.89 -21.72
CA GLN A 121 22.16 -17.02 -23.18
C GLN A 121 20.81 -16.65 -23.82
N ALA A 122 19.89 -16.05 -23.05
CA ALA A 122 18.56 -15.70 -23.52
C ALA A 122 18.60 -14.81 -24.76
N ARG A 123 17.68 -15.08 -25.68
CA ARG A 123 17.39 -14.27 -26.86
C ARG A 123 15.92 -13.92 -26.87
N VAL A 124 15.60 -12.84 -27.59
CA VAL A 124 14.23 -12.42 -27.81
C VAL A 124 14.13 -12.10 -29.28
N ASP A 125 13.26 -12.82 -29.97
CA ASP A 125 12.96 -12.60 -31.39
C ASP A 125 11.64 -11.84 -31.52
N THR A 126 11.43 -11.24 -32.69
CA THR A 126 10.17 -10.55 -33.00
C THR A 126 9.61 -11.04 -34.31
N THR A 127 8.31 -11.30 -34.33
CA THR A 127 7.55 -11.60 -35.54
C THR A 127 6.55 -10.48 -35.79
N LEU A 128 6.64 -9.88 -36.98
CA LEU A 128 5.72 -8.86 -37.45
C LEU A 128 4.78 -9.50 -38.48
N THR A 129 3.50 -9.59 -38.14
CA THR A 129 2.46 -10.00 -39.10
C THR A 129 1.77 -8.76 -39.63
N GLN A 130 2.09 -8.38 -40.86
CA GLN A 130 1.49 -7.22 -41.52
C GLN A 130 0.35 -7.65 -42.44
N LYS A 131 -0.81 -7.01 -42.29
CA LYS A 131 -1.94 -7.13 -43.22
C LYS A 131 -2.38 -5.73 -43.59
N GLN A 132 -2.16 -5.33 -44.85
CA GLN A 132 -2.34 -3.94 -45.31
C GLN A 132 -1.50 -2.97 -44.46
N ARG A 133 -2.13 -1.94 -43.87
CA ARG A 133 -1.49 -0.94 -42.99
C ARG A 133 -1.69 -1.24 -41.50
N ARG A 134 -1.86 -2.52 -41.17
CA ARG A 134 -2.02 -3.03 -39.80
C ARG A 134 -0.93 -4.02 -39.51
N VAL A 135 -0.30 -3.87 -38.34
CA VAL A 135 0.79 -4.71 -37.86
C VAL A 135 0.36 -5.35 -36.55
N ALA A 136 0.61 -6.66 -36.43
CA ALA A 136 0.60 -7.38 -35.17
C ALA A 136 2.04 -7.76 -34.81
N LEU A 137 2.48 -7.40 -33.61
CA LEU A 137 3.83 -7.62 -33.12
C LEU A 137 3.81 -8.75 -32.08
N THR A 138 4.63 -9.76 -32.28
CA THR A 138 4.83 -10.85 -31.31
C THR A 138 6.28 -10.89 -30.89
N TYR A 139 6.55 -10.72 -29.59
CA TYR A 139 7.85 -10.99 -28.99
C TYR A 139 7.92 -12.45 -28.58
N ARG A 140 8.91 -13.19 -29.10
CA ARG A 140 9.14 -14.59 -28.76
C ARG A 140 10.36 -14.67 -27.85
N LEU A 141 10.12 -15.01 -26.59
CA LEU A 141 11.16 -15.28 -25.61
C LEU A 141 11.81 -16.63 -25.92
N LEU A 142 13.14 -16.63 -26.00
CA LEU A 142 13.98 -17.80 -26.16
C LEU A 142 14.96 -17.87 -24.97
N PRO A 143 14.50 -18.33 -23.78
CA PRO A 143 15.32 -18.28 -22.57
C PRO A 143 16.56 -19.17 -22.65
N GLY A 144 16.47 -20.31 -23.34
CA GLY A 144 17.52 -21.33 -23.33
C GLY A 144 17.64 -21.99 -21.95
N ASN A 145 18.84 -22.49 -21.65
CA ASN A 145 19.13 -23.16 -20.38
C ASN A 145 19.41 -22.16 -19.25
N ARG A 146 18.88 -22.45 -18.07
CA ARG A 146 19.16 -21.67 -16.86
C ARG A 146 20.54 -21.99 -16.32
N SER A 147 21.24 -20.98 -15.82
CA SER A 147 22.56 -21.11 -15.18
C SER A 147 22.43 -21.28 -13.67
N TYR A 148 23.34 -22.04 -13.08
CA TYR A 148 23.35 -22.43 -11.67
C TYR A 148 24.71 -22.15 -11.04
N VAL A 149 24.70 -21.81 -9.75
CA VAL A 149 25.92 -21.53 -8.98
C VAL A 149 26.62 -22.85 -8.65
N HIS A 150 27.70 -23.16 -9.38
CA HIS A 150 28.49 -24.37 -9.16
C HIS A 150 29.51 -24.20 -8.03
N GLU A 151 30.06 -23.00 -7.88
CA GLU A 151 31.04 -22.67 -6.86
C GLU A 151 30.69 -21.31 -6.23
N LEU A 152 30.73 -21.25 -4.90
CA LEU A 152 30.46 -20.03 -4.14
C LEU A 152 31.71 -19.65 -3.33
N ARG A 153 32.36 -18.55 -3.71
CA ARG A 153 33.47 -17.96 -2.97
C ARG A 153 33.02 -16.73 -2.20
N ARG A 154 33.66 -16.46 -1.07
CA ARG A 154 33.40 -15.29 -0.23
C ARG A 154 34.72 -14.61 0.09
N GLU A 155 34.82 -13.34 -0.24
CA GLU A 155 36.01 -12.52 -0.02
C GLU A 155 35.64 -11.31 0.84
N PHE A 156 36.50 -11.03 1.82
CA PHE A 156 36.32 -9.94 2.78
C PHE A 156 37.64 -9.19 2.92
N ASP A 157 37.60 -7.86 2.93
CA ASP A 157 38.77 -7.01 3.19
C ASP A 157 39.00 -6.73 4.70
N ASN A 158 38.06 -7.15 5.56
CA ASN A 158 38.12 -6.95 7.01
C ASN A 158 37.67 -8.22 7.77
N ASP A 159 38.49 -8.70 8.71
CA ASP A 159 38.21 -9.92 9.47
C ASP A 159 37.05 -9.79 10.46
N THR A 160 36.88 -8.65 11.11
CA THR A 160 35.78 -8.42 12.06
C THR A 160 34.44 -8.47 11.34
N VAL A 161 34.36 -7.84 10.16
CA VAL A 161 33.19 -7.89 9.26
C VAL A 161 32.94 -9.31 8.77
N ARG A 162 34.01 -10.03 8.37
CA ARG A 162 33.93 -11.44 8.00
C ARG A 162 33.29 -12.27 9.11
N ARG A 163 33.81 -12.18 10.34
CA ARG A 163 33.27 -12.94 11.49
C ARG A 163 31.81 -12.60 11.77
N LEU A 164 31.45 -11.32 11.73
CA LEU A 164 30.07 -10.88 11.95
C LEU A 164 29.08 -11.44 10.92
N ILE A 165 29.46 -11.41 9.63
CA ILE A 165 28.61 -11.89 8.53
C ILE A 165 28.54 -13.42 8.52
N MET A 166 29.67 -14.09 8.76
CA MET A 166 29.76 -15.55 8.77
C MET A 166 29.05 -16.16 9.99
N ALA A 167 28.97 -15.46 11.12
CA ALA A 167 28.17 -15.90 12.26
C ALA A 167 26.66 -15.98 11.94
N ASP A 168 26.19 -15.30 10.90
CA ASP A 168 24.81 -15.32 10.41
C ASP A 168 24.67 -16.09 9.08
N SER A 169 25.61 -17.01 8.79
CA SER A 169 25.65 -17.73 7.52
C SER A 169 24.46 -18.68 7.31
N SER A 170 23.80 -19.13 8.39
CA SER A 170 22.60 -19.98 8.31
C SER A 170 21.40 -19.27 7.69
N ASN A 171 21.36 -17.93 7.78
CA ASN A 171 20.33 -17.09 7.16
C ASN A 171 20.74 -16.56 5.78
N SER A 172 21.91 -16.96 5.27
CA SER A 172 22.34 -16.59 3.92
C SER A 172 21.42 -17.21 2.88
N LYS A 173 21.04 -16.41 1.88
CA LYS A 173 20.24 -16.89 0.75
C LYS A 173 21.09 -17.64 -0.29
N LEU A 174 22.41 -17.57 -0.17
CA LEU A 174 23.35 -18.14 -1.14
C LEU A 174 23.80 -19.53 -0.75
N TYR A 175 23.62 -20.48 -1.66
CA TYR A 175 24.08 -21.85 -1.51
C TYR A 175 24.52 -22.44 -2.85
N LYS A 176 25.38 -23.44 -2.81
CA LYS A 176 25.83 -24.17 -4.00
C LYS A 176 24.65 -24.91 -4.63
N GLY A 177 24.51 -24.82 -5.95
CA GLY A 177 23.44 -25.45 -6.73
C GLY A 177 22.20 -24.57 -6.92
N MET A 178 22.11 -23.39 -6.27
CA MET A 178 21.00 -22.47 -6.51
C MET A 178 21.00 -21.96 -7.96
N PRO A 179 19.83 -21.65 -8.55
CA PRO A 179 19.78 -20.93 -9.80
C PRO A 179 20.39 -19.54 -9.64
N LEU A 180 21.05 -19.05 -10.69
CA LEU A 180 21.48 -17.65 -10.72
C LEU A 180 20.22 -16.75 -10.79
N ASP A 181 20.02 -15.89 -9.80
CA ASP A 181 18.93 -14.92 -9.78
C ASP A 181 19.41 -13.62 -9.15
N LEU A 182 19.47 -12.56 -9.95
CA LEU A 182 19.97 -11.25 -9.53
C LEU A 182 19.10 -10.62 -8.44
N ALA A 183 17.80 -10.95 -8.38
CA ALA A 183 16.94 -10.47 -7.30
C ALA A 183 17.37 -11.09 -5.96
N LEU A 184 17.65 -12.39 -5.94
CA LEU A 184 18.14 -13.09 -4.76
C LEU A 184 19.52 -12.59 -4.33
N LEU A 185 20.42 -12.31 -5.29
CA LEU A 185 21.71 -11.65 -4.98
C LEU A 185 21.50 -10.26 -4.36
N GLY A 186 20.55 -9.48 -4.89
CA GLY A 186 20.18 -8.18 -4.32
C GLY A 186 19.61 -8.29 -2.90
N GLU A 187 18.79 -9.30 -2.63
CA GLU A 187 18.27 -9.57 -1.29
C GLU A 187 19.36 -9.97 -0.29
N GLU A 188 20.34 -10.79 -0.71
CA GLU A 188 21.49 -11.13 0.13
C GLU A 188 22.37 -9.90 0.42
N ARG A 189 22.59 -9.04 -0.59
CA ARG A 189 23.27 -7.76 -0.41
C ARG A 189 22.60 -6.92 0.67
N THR A 190 21.28 -6.72 0.56
CA THR A 190 20.51 -5.97 1.54
C THR A 190 20.57 -6.61 2.93
N ARG A 191 20.52 -7.94 3.03
CA ARG A 191 20.65 -8.67 4.30
C ARG A 191 21.99 -8.36 4.98
N ILE A 192 23.09 -8.45 4.23
CA ILE A 192 24.44 -8.17 4.73
C ILE A 192 24.57 -6.72 5.19
N VAL A 193 24.13 -5.76 4.38
CA VAL A 193 24.17 -4.33 4.73
C VAL A 193 23.34 -4.05 5.98
N HIS A 194 22.11 -4.57 6.05
CA HIS A 194 21.25 -4.43 7.21
C HIS A 194 21.88 -5.08 8.46
N ARG A 195 22.57 -6.22 8.33
CA ARG A 195 23.31 -6.83 9.43
C ARG A 195 24.42 -5.91 9.93
N LEU A 196 25.18 -5.29 9.04
CA LEU A 196 26.23 -4.33 9.40
C LEU A 196 25.65 -3.09 10.09
N GLN A 197 24.65 -2.45 9.49
CA GLN A 197 24.02 -1.26 10.06
C GLN A 197 23.40 -1.51 11.45
N ASN A 198 22.88 -2.72 11.71
CA ASN A 198 22.34 -3.10 13.02
C ASN A 198 23.41 -3.58 14.04
N ASN A 199 24.69 -3.55 13.66
CA ASN A 199 25.83 -3.77 14.54
C ASN A 199 26.72 -2.52 14.62
N GLY A 200 26.17 -1.32 14.35
CA GLY A 200 26.84 -0.05 14.55
C GLY A 200 27.60 0.51 13.33
N TYR A 201 27.65 -0.21 12.22
CA TYR A 201 28.32 0.25 10.99
C TYR A 201 27.40 1.20 10.19
N MET A 202 27.24 2.45 10.65
CA MET A 202 26.32 3.43 10.06
C MET A 202 26.60 3.75 8.59
N ASN A 203 27.88 3.76 8.18
CA ASN A 203 28.28 4.09 6.82
C ASN A 203 28.16 2.91 5.83
N ALA A 204 27.82 1.70 6.31
CA ALA A 204 27.66 0.54 5.47
C ALA A 204 26.48 0.74 4.51
N ASN A 205 26.70 0.48 3.24
CA ASN A 205 25.70 0.62 2.19
C ASN A 205 25.87 -0.48 1.12
N ASN A 206 24.99 -0.48 0.12
CA ASN A 206 24.94 -1.51 -0.93
C ASN A 206 26.22 -1.61 -1.78
N GLU A 207 27.05 -0.56 -1.84
CA GLU A 207 28.30 -0.59 -2.60
C GLU A 207 29.38 -1.43 -1.92
N TYR A 208 29.25 -1.70 -0.62
CA TYR A 208 30.18 -2.57 0.11
C TYR A 208 30.08 -4.02 -0.33
N VAL A 209 28.96 -4.42 -0.96
CA VAL A 209 28.66 -5.82 -1.24
C VAL A 209 28.42 -6.00 -2.74
N SER A 210 29.38 -6.64 -3.38
CA SER A 210 29.38 -6.90 -4.83
C SER A 210 29.45 -8.39 -5.15
N PHE A 211 29.04 -8.73 -6.36
CA PHE A 211 29.03 -10.10 -6.87
C PHE A 211 29.81 -10.13 -8.18
N VAL A 212 30.73 -11.09 -8.28
CA VAL A 212 31.42 -11.41 -9.53
C VAL A 212 30.95 -12.78 -9.96
N ALA A 213 30.34 -12.86 -11.14
CA ALA A 213 29.88 -14.11 -11.73
C ALA A 213 30.81 -14.45 -12.90
N ASP A 214 31.73 -15.39 -12.67
CA ASP A 214 32.56 -15.92 -13.73
C ASP A 214 31.77 -16.97 -14.49
N THR A 215 31.51 -16.70 -15.77
CA THR A 215 30.70 -17.55 -16.64
C THR A 215 31.56 -17.96 -17.83
N LEU A 216 31.44 -19.23 -18.24
CA LEU A 216 32.04 -19.71 -19.48
C LEU A 216 30.97 -19.71 -20.57
N PRO A 217 31.31 -19.35 -21.83
CA PRO A 217 30.37 -19.45 -22.94
C PRO A 217 29.78 -20.86 -23.02
N LEU A 218 28.47 -20.95 -23.25
CA LEU A 218 27.72 -22.21 -23.37
C LEU A 218 27.63 -23.07 -22.10
N SER A 219 28.33 -22.71 -21.02
CA SER A 219 28.22 -23.38 -19.73
C SER A 219 27.01 -22.89 -18.94
N GLN A 220 26.38 -23.80 -18.20
CA GLN A 220 25.38 -23.47 -17.18
C GLN A 220 26.01 -23.24 -15.80
N ALA A 221 27.29 -23.61 -15.63
CA ALA A 221 28.00 -23.51 -14.36
C ALA A 221 28.57 -22.10 -14.17
N VAL A 222 28.17 -21.47 -13.07
CA VAL A 222 28.64 -20.14 -12.67
C VAL A 222 29.50 -20.28 -11.42
N ARG A 223 30.69 -19.68 -11.44
CA ARG A 223 31.46 -19.42 -10.21
C ARG A 223 31.06 -18.05 -9.70
N LEU A 224 30.41 -18.02 -8.55
CA LEU A 224 29.93 -16.80 -7.92
C LEU A 224 30.88 -16.41 -6.78
N THR A 225 31.41 -15.20 -6.83
CA THR A 225 32.22 -14.62 -5.75
C THR A 225 31.45 -13.47 -5.11
N LEU A 226 31.06 -13.65 -3.85
CA LEU A 226 30.56 -12.57 -2.99
C LEU A 226 31.77 -11.80 -2.44
N ARG A 227 31.84 -10.50 -2.71
CA ARG A 227 32.87 -9.61 -2.17
C ARG A 227 32.24 -8.61 -1.22
N VAL A 228 32.75 -8.55 0.01
CA VAL A 228 32.40 -7.53 0.99
C VAL A 228 33.64 -6.69 1.26
N GLN A 229 33.66 -5.46 0.73
CA GLN A 229 34.81 -4.57 0.81
C GLN A 229 34.39 -3.10 0.77
N ALA A 230 35.20 -2.23 1.37
CA ALA A 230 34.96 -0.79 1.32
C ALA A 230 35.02 -0.28 -0.15
N PRO A 231 34.08 0.61 -0.57
CA PRO A 231 34.15 1.24 -1.89
C PRO A 231 35.44 2.06 -2.07
N ARG A 232 35.85 2.22 -3.33
CA ARG A 232 37.03 3.04 -3.66
C ARG A 232 36.76 4.50 -3.28
N GLY A 233 37.72 5.13 -2.61
CA GLY A 233 37.63 6.54 -2.19
C GLY A 233 37.03 6.78 -0.81
N VAL A 234 36.53 5.73 -0.13
CA VAL A 234 36.12 5.83 1.28
C VAL A 234 37.35 5.76 2.18
N ASP A 235 37.45 6.66 3.16
CA ASP A 235 38.48 6.58 4.21
C ASP A 235 38.32 5.24 4.96
N ARG A 236 39.39 4.43 4.97
CA ARG A 236 39.41 3.14 5.67
C ARG A 236 39.10 3.26 7.16
N ARG A 237 39.41 4.40 7.78
CA ARG A 237 39.08 4.68 9.19
C ARG A 237 37.57 4.79 9.40
N MET A 238 36.83 5.27 8.40
CA MET A 238 35.37 5.46 8.46
C MET A 238 34.60 4.26 7.89
N ALA A 239 35.22 3.48 7.00
CA ALA A 239 34.56 2.40 6.26
C ALA A 239 33.95 1.33 7.19
N TYR A 240 34.65 0.99 8.26
CA TYR A 240 34.22 -0.01 9.24
C TYR A 240 34.21 0.54 10.67
N GLN A 241 33.99 1.85 10.82
CA GLN A 241 33.81 2.48 12.12
C GLN A 241 32.47 2.04 12.72
N VAL A 242 32.51 1.65 13.99
CA VAL A 242 31.31 1.36 14.80
C VAL A 242 30.91 2.63 15.52
N TYR A 243 29.64 3.02 15.41
CA TYR A 243 29.09 4.24 16.00
C TYR A 243 28.17 3.95 17.20
N ARG A 244 28.29 4.77 18.23
CA ARG A 244 27.35 4.86 19.36
C ARG A 244 26.59 6.18 19.29
N ILE A 245 25.34 6.17 19.71
CA ILE A 245 24.50 7.35 19.79
C ILE A 245 24.97 8.21 20.96
N GLY A 246 25.31 9.47 20.68
CA GLY A 246 25.66 10.48 21.66
C GLY A 246 24.42 11.22 22.17
N ARG A 247 24.44 12.55 22.02
CA ARG A 247 23.32 13.40 22.40
C ARG A 247 22.14 13.19 21.45
N VAL A 248 20.95 13.05 22.03
CA VAL A 248 19.68 13.02 21.29
C VAL A 248 18.90 14.29 21.62
N SER A 249 18.58 15.10 20.62
CA SER A 249 17.67 16.24 20.76
C SER A 249 16.41 16.02 19.92
N LEU A 250 15.27 16.51 20.42
CA LEU A 250 13.99 16.50 19.74
C LEU A 250 13.43 17.91 19.70
N THR A 251 13.28 18.44 18.50
CA THR A 251 12.73 19.76 18.23
C THR A 251 11.29 19.61 17.75
N GLU A 252 10.34 20.10 18.53
CA GLU A 252 8.92 20.12 18.21
C GLU A 252 8.60 21.40 17.43
N LEU A 253 8.20 21.24 16.17
CA LEU A 253 7.84 22.33 15.28
C LEU A 253 6.32 22.47 15.21
N ASN A 254 5.85 23.68 15.52
CA ASN A 254 4.51 24.13 15.25
C ASN A 254 4.54 25.15 14.10
N THR A 255 3.47 25.20 13.31
CA THR A 255 3.38 25.81 11.97
C THR A 255 3.84 27.29 11.86
N GLU A 256 4.06 28.01 12.96
CA GLU A 256 4.33 29.45 12.95
C GLU A 256 5.36 29.94 14.00
N GLU A 257 5.88 29.07 14.87
CA GLU A 257 6.72 29.48 16.00
C GLU A 257 8.07 28.76 15.98
N ALA A 258 9.16 29.54 16.02
CA ALA A 258 10.49 28.99 16.21
C ALA A 258 10.62 28.44 17.65
N PRO A 259 11.34 27.34 17.86
CA PRO A 259 11.66 26.86 19.20
C PRO A 259 12.42 27.93 19.99
N THR A 260 11.91 28.30 21.16
CA THR A 260 12.50 29.31 22.05
C THR A 260 13.13 28.70 23.29
N ASP A 261 12.59 27.58 23.75
CA ASP A 261 12.91 27.01 25.04
C ASP A 261 13.44 25.58 24.89
N SER A 262 14.43 25.26 25.71
CA SER A 262 14.98 23.92 25.83
C SER A 262 14.70 23.33 27.20
N SER A 263 14.45 22.03 27.23
CA SER A 263 14.19 21.30 28.46
C SER A 263 14.78 19.90 28.39
N PHE A 264 15.18 19.34 29.53
CA PHE A 264 15.82 18.03 29.57
C PHE A 264 14.90 17.02 30.26
N TYR A 265 14.70 15.86 29.62
CA TYR A 265 13.89 14.79 30.18
C TYR A 265 14.41 13.42 29.73
N ARG A 266 14.78 12.57 30.69
CA ARG A 266 15.29 11.19 30.48
C ARG A 266 16.39 11.11 29.41
N ASN A 267 17.45 11.91 29.56
CA ASN A 267 18.61 11.98 28.67
C ASN A 267 18.37 12.54 27.27
N ILE A 268 17.21 13.17 27.05
CA ILE A 268 16.84 13.76 25.77
C ILE A 268 16.57 15.24 25.97
N THR A 269 17.15 16.07 25.10
CA THR A 269 16.90 17.50 25.06
C THR A 269 15.68 17.77 24.18
N PHE A 270 14.67 18.45 24.71
CA PHE A 270 13.47 18.85 24.01
C PHE A 270 13.49 20.35 23.76
N GLU A 271 13.33 20.74 22.50
CA GLU A 271 13.27 22.13 22.04
C GLU A 271 11.88 22.41 21.50
N ALA A 272 11.21 23.45 22.00
CA ALA A 272 9.86 23.84 21.57
C ALA A 272 9.63 25.35 21.78
N ALA A 273 8.57 25.88 21.16
CA ALA A 273 8.10 27.23 21.45
C ALA A 273 7.36 27.22 22.81
N GLY A 274 7.98 27.76 23.86
CA GLY A 274 7.46 27.74 25.23
C GLY A 274 7.55 26.37 25.90
N HIS A 275 6.68 25.44 25.49
CA HIS A 275 6.63 24.09 26.02
C HIS A 275 6.09 23.10 24.99
N THR A 276 6.46 21.82 25.14
CA THR A 276 6.00 20.78 24.22
C THR A 276 4.48 20.57 24.34
N ARG A 277 3.77 20.60 23.21
CA ARG A 277 2.32 20.36 23.14
C ARG A 277 2.00 18.90 23.41
N ILE A 278 2.84 17.99 22.92
CA ILE A 278 2.80 16.58 23.31
C ILE A 278 3.64 16.39 24.58
N ASN A 279 3.16 15.54 25.49
CA ASN A 279 3.87 15.19 26.70
C ASN A 279 5.21 14.52 26.35
N ARG A 280 6.30 14.98 26.97
CA ARG A 280 7.66 14.43 26.79
C ARG A 280 7.70 12.93 27.04
N HIS A 281 6.91 12.43 27.99
CA HIS A 281 6.80 10.98 28.24
C HIS A 281 6.33 10.20 27.00
N THR A 282 5.35 10.74 26.26
CA THR A 282 4.85 10.13 25.02
C THR A 282 5.94 10.05 23.97
N TYR A 283 6.75 11.10 23.79
CA TYR A 283 7.91 11.04 22.90
C TYR A 283 8.89 9.95 23.33
N VAL A 284 9.40 10.01 24.57
CA VAL A 284 10.41 9.06 25.07
C VAL A 284 9.96 7.60 24.93
N ARG A 285 8.66 7.31 25.12
CA ARG A 285 8.11 5.97 24.93
C ARG A 285 8.16 5.49 23.47
N ASN A 286 8.08 6.40 22.52
CA ASN A 286 8.08 6.12 21.08
C ASN A 286 9.49 6.19 20.45
N LEU A 287 10.53 6.56 21.22
CA LEU A 287 11.92 6.60 20.75
C LEU A 287 12.68 5.29 21.04
N PHE A 288 13.37 4.78 20.02
CA PHE A 288 14.31 3.66 20.10
C PHE A 288 15.76 4.07 19.88
N VAL A 289 15.98 5.20 19.19
CA VAL A 289 17.29 5.85 19.15
C VAL A 289 17.50 6.51 20.52
N LEU A 290 18.39 5.93 21.31
CA LEU A 290 18.63 6.34 22.69
C LEU A 290 20.07 6.77 22.88
N PRO A 291 20.32 7.78 23.73
CA PRO A 291 21.68 8.10 24.16
C PRO A 291 22.41 6.86 24.67
N ASP A 292 23.70 6.79 24.42
CA ASP A 292 24.60 5.71 24.82
C ASP A 292 24.25 4.32 24.29
N SER A 293 23.37 4.23 23.28
CA SER A 293 23.08 2.97 22.59
C SER A 293 23.99 2.79 21.38
N LEU A 294 24.19 1.55 20.93
CA LEU A 294 24.84 1.29 19.66
C LEU A 294 23.94 1.78 18.51
N TYR A 295 24.53 2.36 17.47
CA TYR A 295 23.77 2.68 16.26
C TYR A 295 23.13 1.41 15.69
N ARG A 296 21.84 1.49 15.39
CA ARG A 296 21.08 0.42 14.75
C ARG A 296 20.05 1.03 13.82
N ASP A 297 20.12 0.70 12.54
CA ASP A 297 19.14 1.21 11.57
C ASP A 297 17.69 0.83 11.96
N VAL A 298 17.50 -0.37 12.52
CA VAL A 298 16.18 -0.80 13.02
C VAL A 298 15.62 0.13 14.11
N ALA A 299 16.48 0.73 14.94
CA ALA A 299 16.06 1.69 15.95
C ALA A 299 15.62 3.02 15.30
N THR A 300 16.30 3.46 14.25
CA THR A 300 15.86 4.62 13.43
C THR A 300 14.48 4.36 12.85
N GLN A 301 14.30 3.20 12.21
CA GLN A 301 13.05 2.84 11.54
C GLN A 301 11.88 2.77 12.54
N TYR A 302 12.07 2.12 13.68
CA TYR A 302 11.02 2.03 14.71
C TYR A 302 10.69 3.38 15.34
N THR A 303 11.71 4.22 15.55
CA THR A 303 11.50 5.59 16.03
C THR A 303 10.65 6.41 15.06
N TYR A 304 11.02 6.40 13.77
CA TYR A 304 10.27 7.10 12.72
C TYR A 304 8.84 6.57 12.61
N GLN A 305 8.65 5.25 12.57
CA GLN A 305 7.33 4.63 12.46
C GLN A 305 6.43 4.94 13.66
N ASN A 306 6.98 5.00 14.87
CA ASN A 306 6.19 5.25 16.07
C ASN A 306 5.83 6.71 16.23
N LEU A 307 6.76 7.64 15.98
CA LEU A 307 6.46 9.06 16.01
C LEU A 307 5.38 9.41 14.98
N ASN A 308 5.50 8.90 13.74
CA ASN A 308 4.51 9.16 12.69
C ASN A 308 3.20 8.40 12.86
N ALA A 309 3.13 7.44 13.78
CA ALA A 309 1.87 6.78 14.15
C ALA A 309 1.06 7.59 15.17
N LEU A 310 1.67 8.58 15.85
CA LEU A 310 0.96 9.46 16.77
C LEU A 310 0.07 10.42 16.00
N ALA A 311 -1.22 10.48 16.35
CA ALA A 311 -2.19 11.31 15.63
C ALA A 311 -1.81 12.80 15.63
N ALA A 312 -1.18 13.28 16.70
CA ALA A 312 -0.70 14.66 16.84
C ALA A 312 0.49 15.01 15.94
N VAL A 313 1.21 14.01 15.39
CA VAL A 313 2.38 14.21 14.54
C VAL A 313 1.97 14.14 13.07
N ASN A 314 2.41 15.12 12.28
CA ASN A 314 2.22 15.11 10.82
C ASN A 314 3.34 14.29 10.17
N TYR A 315 4.60 14.65 10.47
CA TYR A 315 5.77 13.90 10.06
C TYR A 315 6.92 14.14 11.03
N SER A 316 7.91 13.26 10.99
CA SER A 316 9.15 13.36 11.73
C SER A 316 10.35 13.14 10.81
N ASN A 317 11.47 13.75 11.13
CA ASN A 317 12.75 13.54 10.46
C ASN A 317 13.82 13.24 11.51
N ILE A 318 14.72 12.31 11.21
CA ILE A 318 15.81 11.90 12.10
C ILE A 318 17.11 12.20 11.37
N HIS A 319 17.84 13.19 11.85
CA HIS A 319 19.12 13.59 11.29
C HIS A 319 20.26 13.12 12.19
N TYR A 320 21.18 12.34 11.62
CA TYR A 320 22.43 11.95 12.25
C TYR A 320 23.50 12.99 11.90
N ALA A 321 24.01 13.71 12.89
CA ALA A 321 25.06 14.70 12.68
C ALA A 321 26.34 14.01 12.19
N GLN A 322 27.01 14.58 11.19
CA GLN A 322 28.24 13.98 10.67
C GLN A 322 29.33 14.01 11.76
N PRO A 323 29.84 12.85 12.21
CA PRO A 323 30.88 12.80 13.23
C PRO A 323 32.21 13.28 12.66
N ALA A 324 33.04 13.90 13.51
CA ALA A 324 34.39 14.26 13.12
C ALA A 324 35.21 12.98 12.81
N PRO A 325 36.24 13.06 11.94
CA PRO A 325 37.09 11.90 11.65
C PRO A 325 37.71 11.32 12.92
N GLY A 326 37.43 10.05 13.21
CA GLY A 326 37.91 9.35 14.41
C GLY A 326 36.97 9.42 15.62
N ASP A 327 35.88 10.21 15.55
CA ASP A 327 34.82 10.16 16.56
C ASP A 327 33.87 8.98 16.28
N SER A 328 33.74 8.08 17.25
CA SER A 328 32.81 6.95 17.23
C SER A 328 31.43 7.30 17.76
N THR A 329 31.18 8.57 18.09
CA THR A 329 29.93 9.05 18.68
C THR A 329 29.16 9.88 17.65
N VAL A 330 27.87 9.59 17.48
CA VAL A 330 26.99 10.31 16.56
C VAL A 330 25.83 10.97 17.31
N ASN A 331 25.74 12.29 17.22
CA ASN A 331 24.60 13.03 17.77
C ASN A 331 23.40 12.93 16.83
N VAL A 332 22.20 12.91 17.41
CA VAL A 332 20.95 12.73 16.69
C VAL A 332 20.00 13.89 16.96
N HIS A 333 19.50 14.48 15.90
CA HIS A 333 18.53 15.57 15.92
C HIS A 333 17.23 15.08 15.31
N LEU A 334 16.18 14.98 16.14
CA LEU A 334 14.84 14.63 15.70
C LEU A 334 14.03 15.90 15.50
N LEU A 335 13.44 16.05 14.32
CA LEU A 335 12.50 17.13 14.02
C LEU A 335 11.10 16.52 13.96
N VAL A 336 10.17 17.03 14.76
CA VAL A 336 8.78 16.56 14.77
C VAL A 336 7.88 17.72 14.37
N GLN A 337 7.24 17.60 13.21
CA GLN A 337 6.22 18.55 12.78
C GLN A 337 4.86 18.10 13.30
N LEU A 338 4.19 18.96 14.06
CA LEU A 338 2.86 18.67 14.55
C LEU A 338 1.78 18.86 13.48
N ASN A 339 0.72 18.06 13.61
CA ASN A 339 -0.51 18.22 12.85
C ASN A 339 -1.37 19.34 13.47
N LYS A 340 -2.33 19.88 12.70
CA LYS A 340 -3.34 20.77 13.27
C LYS A 340 -4.14 19.98 14.32
N PRO A 341 -4.26 20.50 15.56
CA PRO A 341 -4.89 19.76 16.66
C PRO A 341 -6.35 19.45 16.34
N ASN A 342 -7.07 20.42 15.79
CA ASN A 342 -8.47 20.29 15.38
C ASN A 342 -8.58 20.08 13.87
N GLY A 343 -9.50 19.21 13.46
CA GLY A 343 -9.92 19.05 12.07
C GLY A 343 -11.42 18.81 11.96
N ILE A 344 -12.00 19.31 10.87
CA ILE A 344 -13.40 19.04 10.49
C ILE A 344 -13.35 18.45 9.08
N SER A 345 -14.01 17.31 8.87
CA SER A 345 -14.20 16.72 7.55
C SER A 345 -15.67 16.52 7.24
N PHE A 346 -16.02 16.66 5.97
CA PHE A 346 -17.36 16.44 5.46
C PHE A 346 -17.29 15.51 4.25
N ASP A 347 -17.97 14.38 4.34
CA ASP A 347 -17.95 13.32 3.34
C ASP A 347 -19.36 13.11 2.78
N LEU A 348 -19.47 13.05 1.45
CA LEU A 348 -20.71 12.74 0.73
C LEU A 348 -20.57 11.41 0.01
N GLU A 349 -21.55 10.52 0.23
CA GLU A 349 -21.60 9.18 -0.35
C GLU A 349 -22.91 9.03 -1.14
N GLY A 350 -22.84 8.49 -2.35
CA GLY A 350 -24.00 8.15 -3.17
C GLY A 350 -24.07 6.65 -3.37
N THR A 351 -25.22 6.04 -3.09
CA THR A 351 -25.44 4.60 -3.21
C THR A 351 -26.50 4.29 -4.27
N ASN A 352 -26.33 3.15 -4.95
CA ASN A 352 -27.34 2.59 -5.84
C ASN A 352 -27.47 1.09 -5.53
N THR A 353 -28.45 0.75 -4.71
CA THR A 353 -28.70 -0.64 -4.30
C THR A 353 -29.88 -1.17 -5.09
N ALA A 354 -29.64 -2.07 -6.05
CA ALA A 354 -30.71 -2.70 -6.85
C ALA A 354 -31.68 -1.73 -7.57
N GLY A 355 -31.24 -0.49 -7.86
CA GLY A 355 -32.05 0.56 -8.47
C GLY A 355 -32.64 1.58 -7.49
N ASP A 356 -32.39 1.40 -6.19
CA ASP A 356 -32.72 2.35 -5.13
C ASP A 356 -31.57 3.34 -4.96
N PHE A 357 -31.89 4.62 -5.10
CA PHE A 357 -30.90 5.68 -4.99
C PHE A 357 -30.85 6.17 -3.55
N GLY A 358 -29.66 6.14 -2.97
CA GLY A 358 -29.39 6.69 -1.66
C GLY A 358 -28.26 7.69 -1.65
N GLY A 359 -28.24 8.49 -0.59
CA GLY A 359 -27.19 9.44 -0.29
C GLY A 359 -26.94 9.46 1.20
N ALA A 360 -25.67 9.56 1.59
CA ALA A 360 -25.27 9.78 2.97
C ALA A 360 -24.32 10.97 3.06
N ALA A 361 -24.49 11.76 4.11
CA ALA A 361 -23.58 12.82 4.50
C ALA A 361 -22.99 12.48 5.85
N THR A 362 -21.67 12.63 6.00
CA THR A 362 -20.97 12.39 7.25
C THR A 362 -20.15 13.63 7.61
N LEU A 363 -20.35 14.16 8.82
CA LEU A 363 -19.55 15.23 9.40
C LEU A 363 -18.68 14.63 10.51
N THR A 364 -17.36 14.82 10.45
CA THR A 364 -16.44 14.32 11.47
C THR A 364 -15.64 15.47 12.07
N TYR A 365 -15.73 15.65 13.38
CA TYR A 365 -14.81 16.47 14.15
C TYR A 365 -13.70 15.59 14.74
N THR A 366 -12.45 16.02 14.60
CA THR A 366 -11.27 15.31 15.11
C THR A 366 -10.44 16.24 15.98
N GLN A 367 -10.08 15.77 17.18
CA GLN A 367 -9.06 16.38 18.05
C GLN A 367 -7.89 15.39 18.21
N ARG A 368 -6.67 15.78 17.83
CA ARG A 368 -5.50 14.89 17.71
C ARG A 368 -4.57 14.86 18.94
N ASN A 369 -4.88 15.60 19.99
CA ASN A 369 -4.04 15.64 21.19
C ASN A 369 -4.84 16.04 22.45
N LEU A 370 -5.96 15.36 22.72
CA LEU A 370 -6.95 15.80 23.73
C LEU A 370 -6.35 15.93 25.15
N PHE A 371 -5.52 14.97 25.58
CA PHE A 371 -4.90 14.97 26.91
C PHE A 371 -3.38 15.18 26.86
N ARG A 372 -2.88 15.74 25.75
CA ARG A 372 -1.45 15.96 25.46
C ARG A 372 -0.63 14.67 25.30
N GLY A 373 -1.23 13.47 25.31
CA GLY A 373 -0.54 12.21 25.07
C GLY A 373 -0.62 11.71 23.63
N ALA A 374 -0.96 12.58 22.68
CA ALA A 374 -1.28 12.27 21.29
C ALA A 374 -2.49 11.35 21.10
N GLU A 375 -3.46 11.44 22.02
CA GLU A 375 -4.76 10.79 21.90
C GLU A 375 -5.60 11.46 20.82
N SER A 376 -6.30 10.64 20.04
CA SER A 376 -7.25 11.12 19.04
C SER A 376 -8.68 10.90 19.51
N PHE A 377 -9.45 11.98 19.55
CA PHE A 377 -10.89 11.97 19.75
C PHE A 377 -11.60 12.26 18.43
N PHE A 378 -12.57 11.42 18.09
CA PHE A 378 -13.41 11.54 16.90
C PHE A 378 -14.86 11.68 17.34
N LEU A 379 -15.57 12.64 16.77
CA LEU A 379 -17.01 12.78 16.90
C LEU A 379 -17.61 12.84 15.49
N LYS A 380 -18.40 11.83 15.15
CA LYS A 380 -18.93 11.60 13.81
C LYS A 380 -20.45 11.64 13.83
N PHE A 381 -21.01 12.43 12.94
CA PHE A 381 -22.45 12.52 12.68
C PHE A 381 -22.71 12.02 11.26
N ARG A 382 -23.57 11.02 11.10
CA ARG A 382 -23.97 10.48 9.79
C ARG A 382 -25.48 10.66 9.62
N GLY A 383 -25.88 11.17 8.46
CA GLY A 383 -27.27 11.18 8.01
C GLY A 383 -27.34 10.51 6.65
N ALA A 384 -28.23 9.53 6.48
CA ALA A 384 -28.45 8.86 5.20
C ALA A 384 -29.94 8.81 4.85
N TYR A 385 -30.20 8.85 3.54
CA TYR A 385 -31.52 8.75 2.95
C TYR A 385 -31.44 7.84 1.72
N GLU A 386 -32.35 6.87 1.58
CA GLU A 386 -32.46 6.04 0.37
C GLU A 386 -33.93 5.93 -0.05
N ALA A 387 -34.18 6.10 -1.35
CA ALA A 387 -35.51 5.97 -1.94
C ALA A 387 -35.68 4.54 -2.45
N ILE A 388 -36.47 3.74 -1.72
CA ILE A 388 -36.70 2.32 -2.03
C ILE A 388 -37.86 2.19 -3.02
N ARG A 389 -37.61 1.69 -4.23
CA ARG A 389 -38.63 1.47 -5.26
C ARG A 389 -39.18 0.05 -5.15
N ARG A 390 -40.50 -0.10 -5.37
CA ARG A 390 -41.23 -1.41 -5.39
C ARG A 390 -41.47 -2.07 -4.03
N LEU A 391 -41.70 -1.30 -2.97
CA LEU A 391 -42.30 -1.80 -1.72
C LEU A 391 -43.84 -1.71 -1.81
N GLU A 392 -44.47 -2.84 -2.18
CA GLU A 392 -45.94 -2.98 -2.18
C GLU A 392 -46.46 -3.29 -0.76
N GLY A 393 -47.55 -2.65 -0.34
CA GLY A 393 -48.19 -2.90 0.97
C GLY A 393 -47.64 -2.10 2.17
N TYR A 394 -46.74 -1.14 1.94
CA TYR A 394 -46.17 -0.26 2.99
C TYR A 394 -46.55 1.20 2.78
N ARG A 395 -46.81 1.94 3.87
CA ARG A 395 -47.27 3.35 3.84
C ARG A 395 -46.21 4.35 3.36
N ASN A 396 -44.93 3.99 3.43
CA ASN A 396 -43.81 4.84 3.06
C ASN A 396 -42.80 4.01 2.25
N GLN A 397 -41.98 4.66 1.43
CA GLN A 397 -40.98 4.01 0.56
C GLN A 397 -39.57 4.57 0.77
N ASN A 398 -39.35 5.23 1.91
CA ASN A 398 -38.12 5.94 2.21
C ASN A 398 -37.38 5.28 3.38
N TYR A 399 -36.07 5.15 3.23
CA TYR A 399 -35.12 4.76 4.26
C TYR A 399 -34.45 6.00 4.82
N THR A 400 -34.43 6.17 6.15
CA THR A 400 -33.61 7.20 6.79
C THR A 400 -32.78 6.62 7.93
N GLU A 401 -31.55 7.10 8.03
CA GLU A 401 -30.60 6.68 9.05
C GLU A 401 -29.89 7.90 9.65
N TYR A 402 -29.83 7.95 10.98
CA TYR A 402 -29.04 8.93 11.72
C TYR A 402 -28.10 8.21 12.67
N GLY A 403 -26.81 8.50 12.57
CA GLY A 403 -25.78 7.91 13.41
C GLY A 403 -24.97 8.99 14.13
N VAL A 404 -24.67 8.76 15.41
CA VAL A 404 -23.70 9.53 16.18
C VAL A 404 -22.69 8.56 16.77
N GLU A 405 -21.40 8.84 16.56
CA GLU A 405 -20.30 8.01 17.05
C GLU A 405 -19.25 8.89 17.71
N ALA A 406 -18.88 8.55 18.93
CA ALA A 406 -17.80 9.19 19.67
C ALA A 406 -16.73 8.13 19.97
N THR A 407 -15.50 8.37 19.52
CA THR A 407 -14.39 7.43 19.65
C THR A 407 -13.16 8.13 20.23
N LEU A 408 -12.66 7.62 21.35
CA LEU A 408 -11.42 8.05 22.00
C LEU A 408 -10.36 6.96 21.84
N ARG A 409 -9.29 7.29 21.13
CA ARG A 409 -8.17 6.39 20.85
C ARG A 409 -6.90 6.86 21.55
N PHE A 410 -6.34 5.99 22.38
CA PHE A 410 -5.05 6.16 23.02
C PHE A 410 -3.97 5.43 22.21
N PRO A 411 -2.81 6.06 21.93
CA PRO A 411 -1.71 5.41 21.20
C PRO A 411 -0.89 4.44 22.09
N THR A 412 -1.54 3.85 23.10
CA THR A 412 -0.88 3.04 24.13
C THR A 412 -1.75 1.86 24.57
N LEU A 413 -1.11 0.83 25.11
CA LEU A 413 -1.78 -0.33 25.73
C LEU A 413 -2.22 -0.02 27.17
N PRO A 414 -3.36 -0.57 27.65
CA PRO A 414 -4.01 -0.14 28.90
C PRO A 414 -3.40 -0.73 30.19
N ILE A 415 -2.63 -1.83 30.11
CA ILE A 415 -2.00 -2.48 31.28
C ILE A 415 -0.58 -2.92 30.88
N SER A 416 0.43 -2.70 31.75
CA SER A 416 1.74 -3.34 31.53
C SER A 416 2.59 -3.54 32.81
N PRO A 417 3.41 -4.62 32.85
CA PRO A 417 4.37 -4.91 33.91
C PRO A 417 5.74 -4.19 33.75
N GLY A 418 5.90 -3.20 32.84
CA GLY A 418 7.10 -2.35 32.79
C GLY A 418 7.36 -1.62 31.46
N GLU A 419 7.92 -0.40 31.53
CA GLU A 419 8.12 0.52 30.37
C GLU A 419 9.02 -0.03 29.24
N ARG A 420 10.02 -0.86 29.56
CA ARG A 420 11.00 -1.36 28.57
C ARG A 420 10.39 -2.38 27.60
N ASN A 421 9.46 -3.21 28.08
CA ASN A 421 8.76 -4.19 27.25
C ASN A 421 7.74 -3.51 26.34
N LEU A 422 7.12 -2.42 26.79
CA LEU A 422 6.12 -1.68 26.02
C LEU A 422 6.67 -1.07 24.72
N ARG A 423 7.93 -0.61 24.69
CA ARG A 423 8.52 -0.08 23.46
C ARG A 423 8.55 -1.12 22.34
N THR A 424 8.68 -2.40 22.68
CA THR A 424 8.77 -3.47 21.67
C THR A 424 7.43 -3.74 20.95
N TYR A 425 6.33 -3.21 21.47
CA TYR A 425 4.99 -3.36 20.90
C TYR A 425 4.47 -2.03 20.39
N LYS A 426 3.89 -2.05 19.19
CA LYS A 426 3.02 -0.99 18.72
C LYS A 426 1.60 -1.37 19.12
N GLY A 427 0.87 -0.46 19.75
CA GLY A 427 -0.51 -0.74 20.11
C GLY A 427 -1.35 0.49 20.41
N SER A 428 -2.65 0.29 20.33
CA SER A 428 -3.68 1.31 20.55
C SER A 428 -4.82 0.74 21.38
N THR A 429 -5.45 1.61 22.16
CA THR A 429 -6.66 1.31 22.92
C THR A 429 -7.76 2.23 22.46
N ASP A 430 -8.89 1.65 22.05
CA ASP A 430 -10.02 2.40 21.53
C ASP A 430 -11.23 2.23 22.46
N PHE A 431 -11.85 3.36 22.81
CA PHE A 431 -13.13 3.43 23.48
C PHE A 431 -14.12 4.10 22.52
N SER A 432 -15.15 3.38 22.09
CA SER A 432 -16.15 3.92 21.15
C SER A 432 -17.56 3.76 21.69
N VAL A 433 -18.37 4.80 21.56
CA VAL A 433 -19.82 4.76 21.80
C VAL A 433 -20.53 5.23 20.54
N MET A 434 -21.45 4.42 20.04
CA MET A 434 -22.20 4.68 18.82
C MET A 434 -23.70 4.52 19.07
N TYR A 435 -24.49 5.48 18.60
CA TYR A 435 -25.94 5.38 18.54
C TYR A 435 -26.40 5.49 17.09
N ASN A 436 -27.16 4.51 16.63
CA ASN A 436 -27.72 4.49 15.28
C ASN A 436 -29.25 4.39 15.34
N SER A 437 -29.92 5.29 14.63
CA SER A 437 -31.37 5.34 14.49
C SER A 437 -31.76 5.15 13.04
N GLN A 438 -32.37 4.01 12.76
CA GLN A 438 -32.79 3.60 11.44
C GLN A 438 -34.32 3.54 11.34
N ASN A 439 -34.88 4.24 10.38
CA ASN A 439 -36.29 4.18 10.05
C ASN A 439 -36.46 3.57 8.66
N ARG A 440 -37.01 2.37 8.64
CA ARG A 440 -37.41 1.67 7.43
C ARG A 440 -38.93 1.59 7.34
N PRO A 441 -39.51 1.49 6.13
CA PRO A 441 -40.93 1.24 5.96
C PRO A 441 -41.43 -0.03 6.68
N GLU A 442 -40.57 -1.04 6.78
CA GLU A 442 -40.91 -2.33 7.38
C GLU A 442 -40.80 -2.32 8.91
N PHE A 443 -39.81 -1.60 9.45
CA PHE A 443 -39.52 -1.54 10.89
C PHE A 443 -38.66 -0.33 11.25
N TYR A 444 -38.69 0.05 12.52
CA TYR A 444 -37.76 1.00 13.11
C TYR A 444 -36.77 0.26 14.00
N ARG A 445 -35.50 0.62 13.89
CA ARG A 445 -34.41 0.02 14.66
C ARG A 445 -33.56 1.11 15.30
N ARG A 446 -33.20 0.91 16.56
CA ARG A 446 -32.25 1.74 17.31
C ARG A 446 -31.14 0.83 17.83
N VAL A 447 -29.90 1.23 17.65
CA VAL A 447 -28.74 0.44 18.09
C VAL A 447 -27.83 1.32 18.92
N LEU A 448 -27.58 0.93 20.17
CA LEU A 448 -26.56 1.53 21.02
C LEU A 448 -25.41 0.54 21.14
N THR A 449 -24.21 0.93 20.72
CA THR A 449 -23.00 0.11 20.81
C THR A 449 -21.96 0.82 21.65
N GLY A 450 -21.41 0.13 22.65
CA GLY A 450 -20.23 0.57 23.42
C GLY A 450 -19.13 -0.47 23.29
N THR A 451 -17.93 -0.07 22.88
CA THR A 451 -16.80 -0.99 22.68
C THR A 451 -15.55 -0.46 23.35
N TRP A 452 -14.84 -1.37 24.01
CA TRP A 452 -13.47 -1.20 24.47
C TRP A 452 -12.62 -2.27 23.81
N SER A 453 -11.72 -1.85 22.91
CA SER A 453 -10.84 -2.75 22.19
C SER A 453 -9.37 -2.33 22.28
N VAL A 454 -8.48 -3.30 22.05
CA VAL A 454 -7.03 -3.13 22.07
C VAL A 454 -6.43 -3.82 20.86
N ASP A 455 -5.61 -3.11 20.12
CA ASP A 455 -4.84 -3.62 18.99
C ASP A 455 -3.35 -3.59 19.34
N TRP A 456 -2.62 -4.66 19.02
CA TRP A 456 -1.16 -4.66 19.19
C TRP A 456 -0.43 -5.61 18.25
N ASN A 457 0.82 -5.25 17.95
CA ASN A 457 1.75 -6.10 17.24
C ASN A 457 3.19 -5.83 17.71
N ARG A 458 4.06 -6.83 17.58
CA ARG A 458 5.50 -6.61 17.81
C ARG A 458 6.11 -5.89 16.61
N HIS A 459 7.04 -4.98 16.85
CA HIS A 459 7.79 -4.32 15.76
C HIS A 459 8.58 -5.33 14.92
N ALA A 460 9.12 -6.37 15.56
CA ALA A 460 9.84 -7.45 14.87
C ALA A 460 8.93 -8.39 14.06
N ARG A 461 7.61 -8.33 14.25
CA ARG A 461 6.62 -9.17 13.56
C ARG A 461 5.37 -8.35 13.24
N PRO A 462 5.45 -7.39 12.29
CA PRO A 462 4.33 -6.49 11.98
C PRO A 462 3.14 -7.20 11.29
N ASN A 463 3.38 -8.38 10.72
CA ASN A 463 2.35 -9.21 10.09
C ASN A 463 1.49 -9.94 11.13
N LEU A 464 2.06 -10.24 12.30
CA LEU A 464 1.32 -10.84 13.41
C LEU A 464 0.63 -9.75 14.22
N ARG A 465 -0.64 -9.50 13.89
CA ARG A 465 -1.47 -8.47 14.54
C ARG A 465 -2.48 -9.12 15.46
N HIS A 466 -2.59 -8.61 16.66
CA HIS A 466 -3.52 -9.06 17.67
C HIS A 466 -4.59 -8.00 17.89
N HIS A 467 -5.83 -8.45 18.08
CA HIS A 467 -6.99 -7.63 18.37
C HIS A 467 -7.76 -8.27 19.52
N LEU A 468 -8.08 -7.49 20.55
CA LEU A 468 -8.86 -7.91 21.70
C LEU A 468 -10.01 -6.93 21.92
N ASP A 469 -11.23 -7.40 21.69
CA ASP A 469 -12.44 -6.78 22.22
C ASP A 469 -12.54 -7.15 23.70
N ILE A 470 -12.12 -6.26 24.59
CA ILE A 470 -12.21 -6.47 26.04
C ILE A 470 -13.69 -6.57 26.42
N VAL A 471 -14.49 -5.62 25.95
CA VAL A 471 -15.94 -5.66 26.08
C VAL A 471 -16.57 -4.92 24.91
N SER A 472 -17.58 -5.54 24.31
CA SER A 472 -18.45 -4.94 23.30
C SER A 472 -19.89 -5.19 23.71
N LEU A 473 -20.62 -4.12 23.97
CA LEU A 473 -22.02 -4.10 24.36
C LEU A 473 -22.83 -3.58 23.19
N ASN A 474 -23.78 -4.36 22.70
CA ASN A 474 -24.66 -3.97 21.63
C ASN A 474 -26.11 -4.16 22.08
N TYR A 475 -26.86 -3.06 22.14
CA TYR A 475 -28.27 -3.06 22.46
C TYR A 475 -29.08 -2.67 21.22
N VAL A 476 -29.82 -3.64 20.69
CA VAL A 476 -30.75 -3.44 19.58
C VAL A 476 -32.15 -3.29 20.16
N PHE A 477 -32.78 -2.17 19.86
CA PHE A 477 -34.15 -1.85 20.25
C PHE A 477 -35.02 -1.67 19.01
N MET A 478 -36.16 -2.35 18.98
CA MET A 478 -37.10 -2.43 17.86
C MET A 478 -38.41 -1.73 18.25
N PRO A 479 -38.47 -0.38 18.22
CA PRO A 479 -39.62 0.36 18.72
C PRO A 479 -40.91 0.15 17.90
N TRP A 480 -40.78 -0.22 16.63
CA TRP A 480 -41.93 -0.37 15.75
C TRP A 480 -41.65 -1.37 14.62
N ILE A 481 -42.67 -2.16 14.29
CA ILE A 481 -42.69 -3.10 13.17
C ILE A 481 -44.05 -2.97 12.50
N SER A 482 -44.09 -2.90 11.17
CA SER A 482 -45.35 -2.77 10.43
C SER A 482 -46.18 -4.05 10.50
N ASP A 483 -47.51 -3.90 10.47
CA ASP A 483 -48.42 -5.06 10.47
C ASP A 483 -48.26 -5.93 9.22
N THR A 484 -48.01 -5.30 8.06
CA THR A 484 -47.72 -5.99 6.80
C THR A 484 -46.48 -6.87 6.96
N PHE A 485 -45.40 -6.35 7.56
CA PHE A 485 -44.17 -7.10 7.78
C PHE A 485 -44.38 -8.22 8.80
N ARG A 486 -45.06 -7.92 9.90
CA ARG A 486 -45.37 -8.87 10.97
C ARG A 486 -46.17 -10.07 10.45
N ARG A 487 -47.26 -9.84 9.73
CA ARG A 487 -48.12 -10.91 9.19
C ARG A 487 -47.45 -11.72 8.08
N THR A 488 -46.63 -11.07 7.25
CA THR A 488 -46.01 -11.73 6.09
C THR A 488 -44.77 -12.54 6.46
N TYR A 489 -44.00 -12.09 7.46
CA TYR A 489 -42.67 -12.63 7.74
C TYR A 489 -42.45 -13.11 9.18
N LEU A 490 -43.29 -12.71 10.14
CA LEU A 490 -43.09 -13.03 11.57
C LEU A 490 -44.20 -13.90 12.17
N GLU A 491 -45.38 -13.95 11.55
CA GLU A 491 -46.54 -14.73 11.98
C GLU A 491 -46.82 -15.89 11.01
N GLY A 492 -46.96 -17.11 11.55
CA GLY A 492 -47.27 -18.34 10.81
C GLY A 492 -46.62 -19.58 11.42
N ASP A 493 -47.05 -20.76 11.01
CA ASP A 493 -46.64 -22.05 11.61
C ASP A 493 -45.32 -22.61 11.04
N ASN A 494 -44.67 -21.90 10.11
CA ASN A 494 -43.39 -22.32 9.55
C ASN A 494 -42.24 -22.06 10.53
N PRO A 495 -41.39 -23.06 10.85
CA PRO A 495 -40.22 -22.88 11.72
C PRO A 495 -39.27 -21.75 11.31
N ARG A 496 -39.23 -21.38 10.02
CA ARG A 496 -38.43 -20.25 9.52
C ARG A 496 -38.85 -18.90 10.11
N TYR A 497 -40.13 -18.72 10.44
CA TYR A 497 -40.63 -17.47 11.03
C TYR A 497 -40.19 -17.28 12.48
N ALA A 498 -39.97 -18.37 13.23
CA ALA A 498 -39.46 -18.31 14.61
C ALA A 498 -38.04 -17.73 14.67
N VAL A 499 -37.17 -18.13 13.74
CA VAL A 499 -35.78 -17.62 13.65
C VAL A 499 -35.76 -16.14 13.24
N LEU A 500 -36.65 -15.75 12.32
CA LEU A 500 -36.78 -14.35 11.89
C LEU A 500 -37.31 -13.47 13.02
N ARG A 501 -38.31 -13.93 13.78
CA ARG A 501 -38.90 -13.19 14.90
C ARG A 501 -37.85 -12.78 15.93
N TYR A 502 -36.96 -13.69 16.32
CA TYR A 502 -35.87 -13.40 17.23
C TYR A 502 -34.96 -12.25 16.73
N SER A 503 -34.76 -12.14 15.41
CA SER A 503 -33.93 -11.10 14.80
C SER A 503 -34.56 -9.69 14.83
N TYR A 504 -35.86 -9.58 15.14
CA TYR A 504 -36.62 -8.32 15.21
C TYR A 504 -37.18 -8.03 16.62
N GLU A 505 -36.64 -8.68 17.64
CA GLU A 505 -36.93 -8.38 19.05
C GLU A 505 -35.87 -7.45 19.65
N ASN A 506 -36.09 -6.99 20.88
CA ASN A 506 -35.08 -6.24 21.62
C ASN A 506 -34.00 -7.20 22.09
N ILE A 507 -32.75 -6.96 21.73
CA ILE A 507 -31.64 -7.85 22.05
C ILE A 507 -30.51 -7.06 22.69
N PHE A 508 -30.01 -7.56 23.81
CA PHE A 508 -28.75 -7.13 24.40
C PHE A 508 -27.69 -8.20 24.17
N ILE A 509 -26.59 -7.83 23.52
CA ILE A 509 -25.48 -8.72 23.19
C ILE A 509 -24.23 -8.16 23.87
N MET A 510 -23.64 -8.96 24.74
CA MET A 510 -22.29 -8.72 25.27
C MET A 510 -21.33 -9.69 24.59
N ARG A 511 -20.21 -9.16 24.10
CA ARG A 511 -19.15 -9.93 23.44
C ARG A 511 -17.80 -9.54 24.00
N ALA A 512 -17.00 -10.55 24.31
CA ALA A 512 -15.54 -10.43 24.46
C ALA A 512 -14.92 -11.36 23.42
N ALA A 513 -13.94 -10.88 22.66
CA ALA A 513 -13.39 -11.64 21.54
C ALA A 513 -11.90 -11.33 21.38
N TYR A 514 -11.13 -12.37 21.09
CA TYR A 514 -9.72 -12.25 20.73
C TYR A 514 -9.52 -12.80 19.32
N GLY A 515 -8.86 -12.01 18.48
CA GLY A 515 -8.48 -12.38 17.12
C GLY A 515 -7.02 -12.08 16.87
N PHE A 516 -6.42 -12.81 15.95
CA PHE A 516 -5.10 -12.48 15.41
C PHE A 516 -5.02 -12.78 13.92
N VAL A 517 -4.21 -12.01 13.22
CA VAL A 517 -3.89 -12.17 11.79
C VAL A 517 -2.39 -12.42 11.69
N TYR A 518 -1.94 -13.36 10.84
CA TYR A 518 -0.53 -13.76 10.70
C TYR A 518 -0.03 -13.77 9.26
#